data_AF-A0A2I1P7X8-F1
#
_entry.id   AF-A0A2I1P7X8-F1
#
_cell.length_a   1.000
_cell.length_b   1.000
_cell.length_c   1.000
_cell.angle_alpha   90.00
_cell.angle_beta   90.00
_cell.angle_gamma   90.00
#
_symmetry.space_group_name_H-M   'P 1'
#
loop_
_entity.id
_entity.type
_entity.pdbx_description
1 polymer ?
#
loop_
_entity_poly.entity_id
_entity_poly.type
_entity_poly.pdbx_seq_one_letter_code
_entity_poly.pdbx_strand_id
1 'polypeptide(L)' 'SEAKRGDMLFWPGHVALYLGDGKMIEAPQSGDVVKISDVRWGGALSAASRSS' A
#
# COMPACT_ATOMS: atom_id res chain seq x y z
N SER A 1 -6.10 8.62 -11.75
CA SER A 1 -6.76 7.53 -11.02
C SER A 1 -6.39 7.67 -9.57
N GLU A 2 -7.36 7.80 -8.67
CA GLU A 2 -7.11 7.78 -7.23
C GLU A 2 -7.18 6.33 -6.74
N ALA A 3 -6.35 5.96 -5.77
CA ALA A 3 -6.37 4.61 -5.19
C ALA A 3 -7.71 4.35 -4.49
N LYS A 4 -8.22 3.13 -4.61
CA LYS A 4 -9.45 2.65 -3.97
C LYS A 4 -9.14 1.53 -3.01
N ARG A 5 -9.95 1.39 -1.95
CA ARG A 5 -9.83 0.27 -1.02
C ARG A 5 -9.75 -1.05 -1.79
N GLY A 6 -8.71 -1.83 -1.52
CA GLY A 6 -8.41 -3.08 -2.23
C GLY A 6 -7.31 -2.96 -3.28
N ASP A 7 -6.89 -1.75 -3.67
CA ASP A 7 -5.79 -1.55 -4.61
C ASP A 7 -4.43 -1.86 -3.95
N MET A 8 -3.53 -2.42 -4.74
CA MET A 8 -2.14 -2.63 -4.33
C MET A 8 -1.30 -1.37 -4.59
N LEU A 9 -0.45 -1.00 -3.64
CA LEU A 9 0.47 0.12 -3.72
C LEU A 9 1.90 -0.41 -3.83
N PHE A 10 2.69 0.14 -4.77
CA PHE A 10 4.03 -0.34 -5.06
C PHE A 10 5.06 0.78 -4.94
N TRP A 11 6.14 0.47 -4.24
CA TRP A 11 7.39 1.23 -4.23
C TRP A 11 8.51 0.30 -4.67
N PRO A 12 9.67 0.81 -5.08
CA PRO A 12 10.85 -0.03 -5.26
C PRO A 12 11.15 -0.82 -3.99
N GLY A 13 11.01 -2.15 -4.05
CA GLY A 13 11.27 -3.06 -2.93
C GLY A 13 10.18 -3.16 -1.86
N HIS A 14 9.01 -2.53 -2.06
CA HIS A 14 7.92 -2.61 -1.07
C HIS A 14 6.54 -2.66 -1.73
N VAL A 15 5.62 -3.38 -1.08
CA VAL A 15 4.23 -3.50 -1.51
C VAL A 15 3.30 -3.46 -0.32
N ALA A 16 2.15 -2.79 -0.47
CA ALA A 16 1.12 -2.70 0.55
C ALA A 16 -0.28 -2.78 -0.07
N LEU A 17 -1.28 -3.12 0.75
CA LEU A 17 -2.69 -3.11 0.35
C LEU A 17 -3.36 -1.84 0.87
N TYR A 18 -3.96 -1.04 -0.01
CA TYR A 18 -4.70 0.16 0.36
C TYR A 18 -6.04 -0.19 0.98
N LEU A 19 -6.33 0.38 2.15
CA LEU A 19 -7.56 0.13 2.91
C LEU A 19 -8.63 1.22 2.73
N GLY A 20 -8.33 2.29 2.00
CA GLY A 20 -9.14 3.50 1.98
C GLY A 20 -8.65 4.52 3.02
N ASP A 21 -9.20 5.73 2.97
CA ASP A 21 -8.98 6.81 3.96
C ASP A 21 -7.50 7.12 4.27
N GLY A 22 -6.64 6.99 3.25
CA GLY A 22 -5.20 7.22 3.40
C GLY A 22 -4.47 6.16 4.25
N LYS A 23 -5.07 4.99 4.47
CA LYS A 23 -4.52 3.89 5.27
C LYS A 23 -4.14 2.68 4.40
N MET A 24 -3.15 1.94 4.85
CA MET A 24 -2.72 0.68 4.22
C MET A 24 -2.33 -0.36 5.27
N ILE A 25 -2.38 -1.64 4.89
CA ILE A 25 -1.77 -2.73 5.66
C ILE A 25 -0.47 -3.17 4.98
N GLU A 26 0.59 -3.30 5.77
CA GLU A 26 1.94 -3.60 5.28
C GLU A 26 2.73 -4.46 6.28
N ALA A 27 3.77 -5.11 5.76
CA ALA A 27 4.87 -5.67 6.55
C ALA A 27 6.13 -4.82 6.26
N PRO A 28 6.45 -3.80 7.09
CA PRO A 28 7.38 -2.74 6.68
C PRO A 28 8.82 -3.22 6.46
N GLN A 29 9.29 -4.13 7.30
CA GLN A 29 10.64 -4.69 7.25
C GLN A 29 10.76 -5.96 8.10
N SER A 30 11.83 -6.72 7.89
CA SER A 30 12.16 -7.91 8.68
C SER A 30 12.24 -7.60 10.17
N GLY A 31 11.62 -8.45 10.98
CA GLY A 31 11.58 -8.30 12.44
C GLY A 31 10.47 -7.36 12.95
N ASP A 32 9.72 -6.72 12.06
CA ASP A 32 8.51 -5.97 12.41
C ASP A 32 7.25 -6.84 12.23
N VAL A 33 6.13 -6.37 12.74
CA VAL A 33 4.82 -7.02 12.58
C VAL A 33 4.02 -6.40 11.44
N VAL A 34 3.07 -7.17 10.92
CA VAL A 34 2.04 -6.65 10.02
C VAL A 34 1.21 -5.62 10.78
N LYS A 35 1.06 -4.43 10.21
CA LYS A 35 0.32 -3.33 10.85
C LYS A 35 -0.33 -2.40 9.85
N ILE A 36 -1.25 -1.59 10.36
CA ILE A 36 -1.90 -0.52 9.62
C ILE A 36 -1.07 0.75 9.78
N SER A 37 -0.76 1.40 8.67
CA SER A 37 0.03 2.64 8.60
C SER A 37 -0.66 3.66 7.69
N ASP A 38 -0.26 4.93 7.82
CA ASP A 38 -0.57 5.96 6.82
C ASP A 38 0.16 5.68 5.50
N VAL A 39 -0.51 5.93 4.38
CA VAL A 39 0.07 5.73 3.05
C VAL A 39 1.20 6.71 2.79
N ARG A 40 2.34 6.19 2.30
CA ARG A 40 3.50 6.97 1.88
C ARG A 40 3.41 7.31 0.40
N TRP A 41 2.63 8.33 0.03
CA TRP A 41 2.38 8.68 -1.39
C TRP A 41 3.65 9.04 -2.18
N GLY A 42 4.71 9.52 -1.51
CA GLY A 42 6.00 9.80 -2.14
C GLY A 42 6.69 8.52 -2.62
N GLY A 43 6.99 8.44 -3.91
CA GLY A 43 7.67 7.29 -4.52
C GLY A 43 6.78 6.08 -4.80
N ALA A 44 5.47 6.16 -4.48
CA ALA A 44 4.52 5.12 -4.85
C ALA A 44 4.25 5.21 -6.35
N LEU A 45 4.59 4.15 -7.09
CA LEU A 45 4.02 3.95 -8.42
C LEU A 45 2.60 3.43 -8.19
N SER A 46 1.60 4.23 -8.54
CA SER A 46 0.19 3.83 -8.47
C SER A 46 -0.14 2.80 -9.55
N ALA A 47 0.44 1.60 -9.46
CA ALA A 47 -0.07 0.43 -10.13
C ALA A 47 -1.22 -0.12 -9.29
N ALA A 48 -2.37 0.58 -9.35
CA ALA A 48 -3.63 0.10 -8.80
C ALA A 48 -4.07 -1.14 -9.58
N SER A 49 -3.46 -2.28 -9.27
CA SER A 49 -3.87 -3.58 -9.78
C SER A 49 -5.00 -4.06 -8.89
N ARG A 50 -6.19 -4.14 -9.47
CA ARG A 50 -7.36 -4.76 -8.85
C ARG A 50 -7.58 -6.08 -9.56
N SER A 51 -7.49 -7.21 -8.86
CA SER A 51 -7.99 -8.46 -9.43
C SER A 51 -9.50 -8.32 -9.59
N SER A 52 -9.98 -8.44 -10.83
CA SER A 52 -11.40 -8.54 -11.17
C SER A 52 -12.09 -9.67 -10.41
#